data_AF-A0A9W9YNX7-F1
#
_entry.id   AF-A0A9W9YNX7-F1
#
_cell.length_a   1.000
_cell.length_b   1.000
_cell.length_c   1.000
_cell.angle_alpha   90.00
_cell.angle_beta   90.00
_cell.angle_gamma   90.00
#
_symmetry.space_group_name_H-M   'P 1'
#
loop_
_entity.id
_entity.type
_entity.pdbx_description
1 polymer ?
#
loop_
_entity_poly.entity_id
_entity_poly.type
_entity_poly.pdbx_seq_one_letter_code
_entity_poly.pdbx_strand_id
1 'polypeptide(L)'
;MKKACKIKELYHCGFIIIWGLTFQSVFTEDRCRTLHFRENYPDSTFNKSIIQNLTVDSEDNCQVACFIQPACKSYNLGPPDGQGKRVCELSSSRHFSHSHHLVSRPSFIYRPSVDWCQSPCPDNKTCFPDGAAGYFCFCTDPGFQGERCDEGFPFHWTLNGSDPFVSLYNEASYKTTDGRTVLYLEGNQRSYAETPSNPNPEDQFQSPVLGKGSKPSRTSCTYLF
;
A
#
# COMPACT_ATOMS: atom_id res chain seq x y z
N MET A 1 0.60 6.74 -17.89
CA MET A 1 0.12 5.63 -17.03
C MET A 1 -0.08 4.40 -17.91
N LYS A 2 0.51 3.25 -17.57
CA LYS A 2 0.27 1.97 -18.27
C LYS A 2 -0.34 0.97 -17.26
N LYS A 3 -1.43 0.29 -17.64
CA LYS A 3 -2.14 -0.71 -16.83
C LYS A 3 -2.29 -2.01 -17.62
N ALA A 4 -2.11 -3.15 -16.95
CA ALA A 4 -2.37 -4.47 -17.50
C ALA A 4 -2.65 -5.42 -16.36
N CYS A 5 -3.70 -6.20 -16.56
CA CYS A 5 -4.14 -7.23 -15.65
C CYS A 5 -3.76 -8.57 -16.28
N LYS A 6 -3.24 -9.50 -15.48
CA LYS A 6 -3.35 -10.90 -15.87
C LYS A 6 -4.82 -11.26 -15.70
N ILE A 7 -5.53 -11.44 -16.80
CA ILE A 7 -6.80 -12.16 -16.76
C ILE A 7 -6.42 -13.54 -16.25
N LYS A 8 -6.82 -13.87 -15.02
CA LYS A 8 -6.82 -15.28 -14.63
C LYS A 8 -7.86 -15.92 -15.54
N GLU A 9 -7.42 -16.83 -16.40
CA GLU A 9 -8.30 -17.80 -17.05
C GLU A 9 -9.31 -18.27 -16.00
N LEU A 10 -10.61 -18.04 -16.28
CA LEU A 10 -11.69 -18.54 -15.45
C LEU A 10 -11.49 -20.05 -15.34
N TYR A 11 -11.03 -20.53 -14.18
CA TYR A 11 -11.10 -21.95 -13.89
C TYR A 11 -12.59 -22.29 -13.81
N HIS A 12 -13.16 -22.80 -14.90
CA HIS A 12 -14.42 -23.50 -14.84
C HIS A 12 -14.20 -24.75 -13.97
N CYS A 13 -14.54 -24.65 -12.68
CA CYS A 13 -14.88 -25.84 -11.89
C CYS A 13 -16.17 -26.41 -12.48
N GLY A 14 -16.03 -27.15 -13.58
CA GLY A 14 -17.12 -27.89 -14.18
C GLY A 14 -17.53 -29.03 -13.23
N PHE A 15 -18.52 -28.78 -12.39
CA PHE A 15 -19.33 -29.86 -11.85
C PHE A 15 -20.60 -29.94 -12.69
N ILE A 16 -20.80 -31.12 -13.29
CA ILE A 16 -21.98 -31.50 -14.05
C ILE A 16 -23.21 -31.21 -13.18
N ILE A 17 -24.14 -30.46 -13.76
CA ILE A 17 -25.35 -29.92 -13.14
C ILE A 17 -26.24 -31.07 -12.65
N ILE A 18 -26.40 -31.21 -11.34
CA ILE A 18 -27.56 -31.89 -10.75
C ILE A 18 -28.12 -30.99 -9.64
N TRP A 19 -29.21 -30.30 -9.97
CA TRP A 19 -30.23 -29.64 -9.15
C TRP A 19 -29.77 -28.70 -8.02
N GLY A 20 -29.92 -27.39 -8.26
CA GLY A 20 -30.43 -26.47 -7.24
C GLY A 20 -29.45 -25.74 -6.32
N LEU A 21 -28.18 -25.53 -6.72
CA LEU A 21 -27.26 -24.69 -5.94
C LEU A 21 -26.89 -23.42 -6.69
N THR A 22 -27.13 -22.28 -6.05
CA THR A 22 -26.83 -20.94 -6.55
C THR A 22 -25.35 -20.80 -6.90
N PHE A 23 -25.08 -20.44 -8.14
CA PHE A 23 -23.74 -20.17 -8.68
C PHE A 23 -23.18 -18.90 -8.03
N GLN A 24 -22.37 -19.02 -6.98
CA GLN A 24 -21.62 -17.87 -6.45
C GLN A 24 -20.33 -17.70 -7.26
N SER A 25 -20.32 -16.69 -8.12
CA SER A 25 -19.10 -16.20 -8.77
C SER A 25 -18.20 -15.53 -7.71
N VAL A 26 -17.12 -16.20 -7.31
CA VAL A 26 -16.05 -15.57 -6.55
C VAL A 26 -15.19 -14.78 -7.54
N PHE A 27 -15.45 -13.48 -7.66
CA PHE A 27 -14.53 -12.57 -8.34
C PHE A 27 -13.32 -12.36 -7.43
N THR A 28 -12.17 -12.95 -7.78
CA THR A 28 -10.91 -12.51 -7.16
C THR A 28 -10.55 -11.18 -7.79
N GLU A 29 -10.39 -10.12 -6.98
CA GLU A 29 -9.92 -8.82 -7.46
C GLU A 29 -8.60 -9.01 -8.22
N ASP A 30 -8.59 -8.61 -9.50
CA ASP A 30 -7.41 -8.78 -10.36
C ASP A 30 -6.28 -7.91 -9.82
N ARG A 31 -5.17 -8.53 -9.41
CA ARG A 31 -3.94 -7.82 -9.06
C ARG A 31 -3.29 -7.26 -10.34
N CYS A 32 -3.83 -6.13 -10.82
CA CYS A 32 -3.34 -5.45 -12.01
C CYS A 32 -2.02 -4.72 -11.72
N ARG A 33 -1.02 -4.90 -12.60
CA ARG A 33 0.22 -4.13 -12.50
C ARG A 33 -0.02 -2.74 -13.08
N THR A 34 0.38 -1.72 -12.33
CA THR A 34 0.41 -0.34 -12.80
C THR A 34 1.80 0.24 -12.58
N LEU A 35 2.30 0.98 -13.56
CA LEU A 35 3.62 1.59 -13.51
C LEU A 35 3.53 3.05 -13.99
N HIS A 36 4.02 3.96 -13.16
CA HIS A 36 4.18 5.38 -13.47
C HIS A 36 5.65 5.74 -13.41
N PHE A 37 6.13 6.49 -14.38
CA PHE A 37 7.50 7.01 -14.41
C PHE A 37 7.54 8.44 -13.90
N ARG A 38 8.57 8.79 -13.13
CA ARG A 38 8.88 10.17 -12.74
C ARG A 38 9.59 10.91 -13.87
N GLU A 39 10.00 12.14 -13.60
CA GLU A 39 10.96 12.86 -14.45
C GLU A 39 12.26 12.08 -14.59
N ASN A 40 12.95 12.31 -15.72
CA ASN A 40 14.21 11.66 -15.99
C ASN A 40 15.38 12.44 -15.37
N TYR A 41 16.50 11.74 -15.22
CA TYR A 41 17.78 12.30 -14.83
C TYR A 41 18.66 12.29 -16.10
N PRO A 42 18.91 13.45 -16.72
CA PRO A 42 19.73 13.53 -17.92
C PRO A 42 21.20 13.21 -17.61
N ASP A 43 21.93 12.80 -18.65
CA ASP A 43 23.35 12.45 -18.61
C ASP A 43 23.73 11.50 -17.47
N SER A 44 22.82 10.57 -17.15
CA SER A 44 22.89 9.71 -15.98
C SER A 44 22.41 8.29 -16.29
N THR A 45 22.95 7.32 -15.55
CA THR A 45 22.48 5.94 -15.51
C THR A 45 22.48 5.40 -14.08
N PHE A 46 21.60 4.46 -13.81
CA PHE A 46 21.58 3.72 -12.55
C PHE A 46 22.21 2.34 -12.76
N ASN A 47 23.37 2.08 -12.16
CA ASN A 47 24.19 0.90 -12.43
C ASN A 47 23.97 -0.28 -11.47
N LYS A 48 22.82 -0.31 -10.76
CA LYS A 48 22.48 -1.37 -9.80
C LYS A 48 21.30 -2.20 -10.28
N SER A 49 21.39 -3.51 -10.05
CA SER A 49 20.30 -4.46 -10.27
C SER A 49 19.70 -4.40 -11.67
N ILE A 50 20.56 -4.26 -12.69
CA ILE A 50 20.16 -4.39 -14.09
C ILE A 50 19.69 -5.83 -14.32
N ILE A 51 18.46 -5.98 -14.77
CA ILE A 51 17.79 -7.27 -14.98
C ILE A 51 17.66 -7.63 -16.46
N GLN A 52 17.71 -6.65 -17.36
CA GLN A 52 17.56 -6.89 -18.79
C GLN A 52 18.14 -5.75 -19.63
N ASN A 53 18.78 -6.08 -20.75
CA ASN A 53 19.23 -5.12 -21.75
C ASN A 53 18.51 -5.39 -23.07
N LEU A 54 18.02 -4.33 -23.72
CA LEU A 54 17.18 -4.38 -24.90
C LEU A 54 17.61 -3.31 -25.90
N THR A 55 17.35 -3.55 -27.18
CA THR A 55 17.41 -2.52 -28.22
C THR A 55 15.98 -2.15 -28.61
N VAL A 56 15.65 -0.85 -28.54
CA VAL A 56 14.30 -0.34 -28.75
C VAL A 56 14.28 0.80 -29.76
N ASP A 57 13.14 1.00 -30.43
CA ASP A 57 12.92 2.11 -31.37
C ASP A 57 12.65 3.45 -30.70
N SER A 58 12.14 3.44 -29.47
CA SER A 58 11.66 4.63 -28.79
C SER A 58 11.74 4.48 -27.27
N GLU A 59 11.66 5.60 -26.56
CA GLU A 59 11.51 5.58 -25.11
C GLU A 59 10.23 4.86 -24.67
N ASP A 60 9.13 5.04 -25.40
CA ASP A 60 7.85 4.37 -25.10
C ASP A 60 7.97 2.85 -25.13
N ASN A 61 8.76 2.30 -26.06
CA ASN A 61 9.02 0.87 -26.13
C ASN A 61 9.84 0.38 -24.92
N CYS A 62 10.80 1.17 -24.43
CA CYS A 62 11.51 0.86 -23.19
C CYS A 62 10.57 0.90 -21.97
N GLN A 63 9.66 1.88 -21.91
CA GLN A 63 8.63 1.95 -20.88
C GLN A 63 7.68 0.76 -20.91
N VAL A 64 7.24 0.33 -22.11
CA VAL A 64 6.41 -0.87 -22.29
C VAL A 64 7.16 -2.12 -21.88
N ALA A 65 8.44 -2.26 -22.25
CA ALA A 65 9.26 -3.39 -21.85
C ALA A 65 9.40 -3.48 -20.31
N CYS A 66 9.67 -2.36 -19.64
CA CYS A 66 9.69 -2.30 -18.18
C CYS A 66 8.32 -2.66 -17.58
N PHE A 67 7.25 -2.15 -18.17
CA PHE A 67 5.89 -2.42 -17.76
C PHE A 67 5.48 -3.90 -17.92
N ILE A 68 6.03 -4.62 -18.89
CA ILE A 68 5.82 -6.07 -19.07
C ILE A 68 6.68 -6.87 -18.08
N GLN A 69 7.94 -6.47 -17.87
CA GLN A 69 8.90 -7.15 -16.99
C GLN A 69 8.57 -6.94 -15.50
N PRO A 70 7.94 -7.90 -14.77
CA PRO A 70 7.33 -7.67 -13.45
C PRO A 70 8.27 -7.07 -12.41
N ALA A 71 9.55 -7.44 -12.46
CA ALA A 71 10.56 -6.97 -11.52
C ALA A 71 11.03 -5.53 -11.80
N CYS A 72 10.77 -4.98 -13.00
CA CYS A 72 11.31 -3.69 -13.40
C CYS A 72 10.71 -2.53 -12.58
N LYS A 73 11.58 -1.68 -12.04
CA LYS A 73 11.26 -0.48 -11.27
C LYS A 73 11.88 0.78 -11.84
N SER A 74 12.85 0.69 -12.73
CA SER A 74 13.45 1.84 -13.43
C SER A 74 14.15 1.38 -14.72
N TYR A 75 14.53 2.31 -15.58
CA TYR A 75 15.35 2.01 -16.75
C TYR A 75 16.38 3.10 -17.05
N ASN A 76 17.47 2.71 -17.71
CA ASN A 76 18.37 3.60 -18.42
C ASN A 76 18.04 3.55 -19.91
N LEU A 77 18.11 4.68 -20.61
CA LEU A 77 17.93 4.75 -22.05
C LEU A 77 19.09 5.52 -22.67
N GLY A 78 19.78 4.88 -23.60
CA GLY A 78 20.88 5.47 -24.35
C GLY A 78 20.45 6.41 -25.46
N PRO A 79 21.42 7.08 -26.09
CA PRO A 79 21.18 7.86 -27.29
C PRO A 79 20.78 6.96 -28.46
N PRO A 80 20.09 7.50 -29.48
CA PRO A 80 19.89 6.80 -30.75
C PRO A 80 21.22 6.49 -31.44
N ASP A 81 21.35 5.29 -31.98
CA ASP A 81 22.43 4.88 -32.85
C ASP A 81 22.19 5.36 -34.29
N GLY A 82 23.08 4.97 -35.22
CA GLY A 82 22.97 5.35 -36.64
C GLY A 82 21.70 4.84 -37.35
N GLN A 83 20.97 3.89 -36.75
CA GLN A 83 19.69 3.37 -37.26
C GLN A 83 18.49 3.94 -36.48
N GLY A 84 18.73 4.87 -35.55
CA GLY A 84 17.70 5.43 -34.67
C GLY A 84 17.30 4.52 -33.50
N LYS A 85 17.96 3.36 -33.34
CA LYS A 85 17.70 2.42 -32.24
C LYS A 85 18.42 2.86 -30.98
N ARG A 86 17.88 2.49 -29.83
CA ARG A 86 18.37 2.94 -28.51
C ARG A 86 18.61 1.74 -27.61
N VAL A 87 19.67 1.80 -26.82
CA VAL A 87 19.92 0.84 -25.73
C VAL A 87 18.95 1.15 -24.58
N CYS A 88 18.26 0.14 -24.07
CA CYS A 88 17.34 0.21 -22.94
C CYS A 88 17.78 -0.82 -21.89
N GLU A 89 18.18 -0.35 -20.71
CA GLU A 89 18.64 -1.19 -19.60
C GLU A 89 17.59 -1.15 -18.49
N LEU A 90 16.89 -2.24 -18.22
CA LEU A 90 15.87 -2.34 -17.18
C LEU A 90 16.51 -2.70 -15.84
N SER A 91 16.08 -2.06 -14.76
CA SER A 91 16.54 -2.34 -13.39
C SER A 91 15.39 -2.71 -12.46
N SER A 92 15.64 -3.64 -11.54
CA SER A 92 14.69 -4.01 -10.48
C SER A 92 14.73 -3.13 -9.23
N SER A 93 15.53 -2.06 -9.27
CA SER A 93 15.70 -1.12 -8.17
C SER A 93 15.49 0.33 -8.61
N ARG A 94 15.46 1.24 -7.64
CA ARG A 94 15.40 2.69 -7.80
C ARG A 94 16.58 3.32 -7.05
N HIS A 95 16.84 4.60 -7.33
CA HIS A 95 17.96 5.34 -6.74
C HIS A 95 17.68 5.83 -5.30
N PHE A 96 16.44 5.81 -4.82
CA PHE A 96 16.06 6.44 -3.54
C PHE A 96 16.90 6.01 -2.34
N SER A 97 17.11 4.71 -2.14
CA SER A 97 17.96 4.18 -1.07
C SER A 97 19.39 3.83 -1.53
N HIS A 98 19.73 4.14 -2.79
CA HIS A 98 20.97 3.72 -3.44
C HIS A 98 21.49 4.83 -4.37
N SER A 99 21.46 6.09 -3.89
CA SER A 99 21.73 7.27 -4.73
C SER A 99 23.13 7.27 -5.34
N HIS A 100 24.11 6.68 -4.68
CA HIS A 100 25.49 6.53 -5.18
C HIS A 100 25.63 5.65 -6.43
N HIS A 101 24.62 4.84 -6.76
CA HIS A 101 24.57 4.07 -8.01
C HIS A 101 23.99 4.86 -9.18
N LEU A 102 23.48 6.07 -8.94
CA LEU A 102 23.14 7.02 -9.99
C LEU A 102 24.43 7.73 -10.43
N VAL A 103 24.98 7.29 -11.54
CA VAL A 103 26.29 7.72 -12.05
C VAL A 103 26.13 8.51 -13.34
N SER A 104 27.04 9.46 -13.58
CA SER A 104 27.05 10.22 -14.82
C SER A 104 27.40 9.31 -16.01
N ARG A 105 26.62 9.43 -17.08
CA ARG A 105 26.87 8.79 -18.37
C ARG A 105 26.30 9.70 -19.45
N PRO A 106 27.15 10.46 -20.16
CA PRO A 106 26.69 11.43 -21.15
C PRO A 106 25.74 10.83 -22.19
N SER A 107 24.72 11.59 -22.57
CA SER A 107 23.68 11.24 -23.55
C SER A 107 22.77 10.07 -23.17
N PHE A 108 22.92 9.49 -21.99
CA PHE A 108 21.95 8.58 -21.41
C PHE A 108 20.95 9.34 -20.54
N ILE A 109 19.74 8.81 -20.43
CA ILE A 109 18.79 9.23 -19.42
C ILE A 109 18.51 8.07 -18.47
N TYR A 110 18.34 8.37 -17.19
CA TYR A 110 17.81 7.44 -16.21
C TYR A 110 16.38 7.83 -15.84
N ARG A 111 15.45 6.87 -15.83
CA ARG A 111 14.06 7.13 -15.48
C ARG A 111 13.53 6.14 -14.42
N PRO A 112 13.31 6.59 -13.17
CA PRO A 112 12.71 5.76 -12.13
C PRO A 112 11.18 5.72 -12.23
N SER A 113 10.58 4.61 -11.80
CA SER A 113 9.15 4.59 -11.52
C SER A 113 8.82 5.28 -10.19
N VAL A 114 7.59 5.75 -10.06
CA VAL A 114 7.02 6.21 -8.79
C VAL A 114 7.09 5.08 -7.78
N ASP A 115 7.62 5.39 -6.60
CA ASP A 115 7.48 4.55 -5.43
C ASP A 115 6.31 5.07 -4.60
N TRP A 116 5.18 4.39 -4.70
CA TRP A 116 3.99 4.75 -3.95
C TRP A 116 4.13 4.46 -2.45
N CYS A 117 5.13 3.66 -2.06
CA CYS A 117 5.39 3.28 -0.68
C CYS A 117 6.56 4.05 -0.03
N GLN A 118 6.96 5.20 -0.59
CA GLN A 118 8.14 5.94 -0.12
C GLN A 118 7.97 6.54 1.28
N SER A 119 6.75 6.82 1.75
CA SER A 119 6.42 7.20 3.13
C SER A 119 4.90 7.16 3.50
N PRO A 120 4.03 6.33 2.90
CA PRO A 120 2.59 6.51 3.09
C PRO A 120 2.08 6.03 4.44
N CYS A 121 2.60 4.92 4.96
CA CYS A 121 2.10 4.30 6.18
C CYS A 121 3.00 4.64 7.39
N PRO A 122 2.43 4.77 8.59
CA PRO A 122 3.17 4.83 9.85
C PRO A 122 4.08 3.61 10.04
N ASP A 123 5.05 3.74 10.94
CA ASP A 123 5.99 2.69 11.28
C ASP A 123 5.27 1.37 11.63
N ASN A 124 5.86 0.25 11.22
CA ASN A 124 5.33 -1.12 11.40
C ASN A 124 4.04 -1.46 10.63
N LYS A 125 3.48 -0.55 9.82
CA LYS A 125 2.36 -0.85 8.92
C LYS A 125 2.86 -1.36 7.56
N THR A 126 2.07 -2.22 6.91
CA THR A 126 2.41 -2.74 5.58
C THR A 126 1.81 -1.86 4.48
N CYS A 127 2.64 -1.38 3.56
CA CYS A 127 2.21 -0.63 2.37
C CYS A 127 2.05 -1.55 1.15
N PHE A 128 0.93 -1.42 0.45
CA PHE A 128 0.73 -1.99 -0.88
C PHE A 128 0.58 -0.88 -1.92
N PRO A 129 1.32 -0.90 -3.04
CA PRO A 129 1.09 0.04 -4.13
C PRO A 129 -0.23 -0.26 -4.84
N ASP A 130 -1.09 0.75 -4.99
CA ASP A 130 -2.32 0.69 -5.78
C ASP A 130 -2.16 1.56 -7.03
N GLY A 131 -2.33 0.96 -8.20
CA GLY A 131 -2.24 1.68 -9.47
C GLY A 131 -3.32 2.73 -9.73
N ALA A 132 -4.46 2.65 -9.05
CA ALA A 132 -5.56 3.60 -9.21
C ALA A 132 -5.55 4.66 -8.10
N ALA A 133 -5.38 4.25 -6.84
CA ALA A 133 -5.38 5.14 -5.69
C ALA A 133 -3.98 5.62 -5.24
N GLY A 134 -2.90 5.07 -5.80
CA GLY A 134 -1.52 5.34 -5.41
C GLY A 134 -0.97 4.26 -4.47
N TYR A 135 -1.46 4.22 -3.24
CA TYR A 135 -1.09 3.21 -2.24
C TYR A 135 -2.29 2.85 -1.36
N PHE A 136 -2.17 1.75 -0.63
CA PHE A 136 -3.07 1.37 0.45
C PHE A 136 -2.27 0.81 1.62
N CYS A 137 -2.59 1.26 2.84
CA CYS A 137 -2.00 0.75 4.07
C CYS A 137 -2.86 -0.38 4.65
N PHE A 138 -2.25 -1.53 4.92
CA PHE A 138 -2.95 -2.65 5.55
C PHE A 138 -2.92 -2.51 7.07
N CYS A 139 -4.06 -2.19 7.66
CA CYS A 139 -4.21 -2.01 9.11
C CYS A 139 -4.37 -3.37 9.79
N THR A 140 -3.27 -3.93 10.31
CA THR A 140 -3.28 -5.19 11.07
C THR A 140 -3.65 -5.00 12.53
N ASP A 141 -3.46 -3.78 13.07
CA ASP A 141 -3.64 -3.51 14.48
C ASP A 141 -5.12 -3.27 14.78
N PRO A 142 -5.72 -4.07 15.66
CA PRO A 142 -7.10 -3.88 16.09
C PRO A 142 -7.32 -2.45 16.62
N GLY A 143 -8.37 -1.80 16.12
CA GLY A 143 -8.77 -0.45 16.57
C GLY A 143 -8.17 0.69 15.76
N PHE A 144 -7.27 0.40 14.80
CA PHE A 144 -6.75 1.38 13.85
C PHE A 144 -7.37 1.23 12.47
N GLN A 145 -7.74 2.35 11.87
CA GLN A 145 -8.38 2.49 10.57
C GLN A 145 -7.86 3.75 9.84
N GLY A 146 -8.52 4.12 8.74
CA GLY A 146 -8.13 5.25 7.89
C GLY A 146 -7.12 4.84 6.80
N GLU A 147 -6.87 5.76 5.86
CA GLU A 147 -5.99 5.51 4.69
C GLU A 147 -4.56 5.14 5.10
N ARG A 148 -4.12 5.66 6.26
CA ARG A 148 -2.78 5.47 6.80
C ARG A 148 -2.75 4.59 8.04
N CYS A 149 -3.87 4.06 8.54
CA CYS A 149 -3.91 3.27 9.78
C CYS A 149 -3.42 4.02 11.03
N ASP A 150 -3.57 5.35 11.07
CA ASP A 150 -3.26 6.24 12.19
C ASP A 150 -4.52 6.81 12.86
N GLU A 151 -5.71 6.49 12.34
CA GLU A 151 -6.98 6.86 12.95
C GLU A 151 -7.46 5.74 13.87
N GLY A 152 -7.72 6.05 15.14
CA GLY A 152 -8.26 5.08 16.10
C GLY A 152 -7.39 4.98 17.35
N PHE A 153 -7.56 3.90 18.10
CA PHE A 153 -6.86 3.72 19.37
C PHE A 153 -6.51 2.26 19.61
N PRO A 154 -5.41 1.99 20.32
CA PRO A 154 -5.02 0.63 20.65
C PRO A 154 -6.00 0.03 21.65
N PHE A 155 -6.49 -1.18 21.40
CA PHE A 155 -7.25 -1.96 22.40
C PHE A 155 -6.37 -2.55 23.52
N HIS A 156 -5.19 -1.98 23.73
CA HIS A 156 -4.31 -2.28 24.85
C HIS A 156 -3.69 -0.98 25.34
N TRP A 157 -3.56 -0.84 26.66
CA TRP A 157 -2.93 0.33 27.26
C TRP A 157 -1.53 -0.02 27.74
N THR A 158 -0.54 0.74 27.27
CA THR A 158 0.80 0.65 27.81
C THR A 158 0.87 1.47 29.10
N LEU A 159 0.80 0.80 30.26
CA LEU A 159 0.94 1.42 31.60
C LEU A 159 2.35 1.95 31.89
N ASN A 160 3.14 2.22 30.85
CA ASN A 160 4.48 2.79 30.92
C ASN A 160 4.50 4.32 30.74
N GLY A 161 3.34 4.95 30.66
CA GLY A 161 3.19 6.40 30.46
C GLY A 161 3.40 6.89 29.03
N SER A 162 3.52 5.98 28.07
CA SER A 162 3.64 6.34 26.65
C SER A 162 2.29 6.38 25.93
N ASP A 163 1.21 5.92 26.57
CA ASP A 163 -0.12 5.86 25.96
C ASP A 163 -0.77 7.25 25.98
N PRO A 164 -0.98 7.89 24.80
CA PRO A 164 -1.56 9.23 24.74
C PRO A 164 -3.06 9.26 25.06
N PHE A 165 -3.72 8.10 25.11
CA PHE A 165 -5.15 7.99 25.34
C PHE A 165 -5.52 7.80 26.83
N VAL A 166 -4.54 7.61 27.71
CA VAL A 166 -4.78 7.52 29.16
C VAL A 166 -4.62 8.90 29.79
N SER A 167 -5.72 9.48 30.25
CA SER A 167 -5.72 10.77 30.96
C SER A 167 -5.67 10.53 32.47
N LEU A 168 -4.76 11.22 33.16
CA LEU A 168 -4.58 11.09 34.60
C LEU A 168 -5.20 12.28 35.33
N TYR A 169 -5.94 12.00 36.40
CA TYR A 169 -6.63 13.02 37.18
C TYR A 169 -6.26 12.94 38.66
N ASN A 170 -6.24 14.11 39.31
CA ASN A 170 -5.79 14.29 40.69
C ASN A 170 -4.34 13.75 40.85
N GLU A 171 -4.06 12.97 41.88
CA GLU A 171 -2.72 12.42 42.17
C GLU A 171 -2.40 11.12 41.40
N ALA A 172 -3.19 10.81 40.37
CA ALA A 172 -2.87 9.71 39.47
C ALA A 172 -1.55 10.03 38.73
N SER A 173 -0.58 9.12 38.80
CA SER A 173 0.75 9.32 38.21
C SER A 173 1.36 8.01 37.75
N TYR A 174 2.25 8.06 36.77
CA TYR A 174 3.12 6.92 36.46
C TYR A 174 4.33 6.94 37.39
N LYS A 175 4.60 5.81 38.06
CA LYS A 175 5.74 5.65 38.96
C LYS A 175 6.57 4.43 38.56
N THR A 176 7.88 4.50 38.77
CA THR A 176 8.76 3.34 38.62
C THR A 176 8.80 2.57 39.95
N THR A 177 8.45 1.30 39.93
CA THR A 177 8.50 0.38 41.08
C THR A 177 9.13 -0.94 40.61
N ASP A 178 10.18 -1.38 41.30
CA ASP A 178 10.92 -2.62 40.97
C ASP A 178 11.36 -2.71 39.48
N GLY A 179 11.79 -1.58 38.92
CA GLY A 179 12.23 -1.50 37.52
C GLY A 179 11.10 -1.53 36.49
N ARG A 180 9.84 -1.48 36.91
CA ARG A 180 8.65 -1.39 36.03
C ARG A 180 7.92 -0.08 36.25
N THR A 181 7.47 0.54 35.17
CA THR A 181 6.54 1.68 35.26
C THR A 181 5.13 1.16 35.54
N VAL A 182 4.46 1.74 36.53
CA VAL A 182 3.11 1.39 36.96
C VAL A 182 2.24 2.63 37.06
N LEU A 183 0.93 2.47 36.85
CA LEU A 183 -0.06 3.49 37.17
C LEU A 183 -0.30 3.50 38.70
N TYR A 184 0.05 4.59 39.35
CA TYR A 184 -0.15 4.80 40.79
C TYR A 184 -1.40 5.67 41.03
N LEU A 185 -2.34 5.14 41.79
CA LEU A 185 -3.56 5.83 42.24
C LEU A 185 -3.50 6.02 43.76
N GLU A 186 -3.37 7.26 44.21
CA GLU A 186 -3.42 7.59 45.64
C GLU A 186 -4.85 7.49 46.19
N GLY A 187 -5.05 6.65 47.21
CA GLY A 187 -6.37 6.29 47.75
C GLY A 187 -7.12 7.43 48.47
N ASN A 188 -6.43 8.52 48.79
CA ASN A 188 -6.93 9.58 49.68
C ASN A 188 -7.63 10.69 48.90
N GLN A 189 -7.29 10.85 47.62
CA GLN A 189 -7.63 12.01 46.80
C GLN A 189 -8.62 11.70 45.66
N ARG A 190 -9.30 10.54 45.70
CA ARG A 190 -10.14 10.07 44.58
C ARG A 190 -9.37 10.14 43.25
N SER A 191 -8.14 9.67 43.22
CA SER A 191 -7.36 9.60 41.98
C SER A 191 -7.97 8.58 41.02
N TYR A 192 -7.99 8.91 39.73
CA TYR A 192 -8.49 8.02 38.68
C TYR A 192 -7.77 8.31 37.36
N ALA A 193 -7.83 7.34 36.45
CA ALA A 193 -7.42 7.49 35.08
C ALA A 193 -8.62 7.24 34.18
N GLU A 194 -8.77 8.05 33.13
CA GLU A 194 -9.79 7.85 32.11
C GLU A 194 -9.17 7.37 30.81
N THR A 195 -9.94 6.57 30.09
CA THR A 195 -9.61 6.07 28.75
C THR A 195 -10.82 6.34 27.86
N PRO A 196 -10.63 6.56 26.55
CA PRO A 196 -11.73 6.61 25.60
C PRO A 196 -12.64 5.39 25.71
N SER A 197 -13.92 5.60 25.44
CA SER A 197 -14.90 4.51 25.37
C SER A 197 -14.52 3.54 24.26
N ASN A 198 -14.63 2.23 24.51
CA ASN A 198 -14.54 1.22 23.44
C ASN A 198 -15.70 1.45 22.44
N PRO A 199 -15.49 1.66 21.12
CA PRO A 199 -16.59 1.68 20.18
C PRO A 199 -17.26 0.31 20.22
N ASN A 200 -18.58 0.32 20.03
CA ASN A 200 -19.36 -0.90 20.13
C ASN A 200 -18.83 -1.93 19.10
N PRO A 201 -18.74 -3.22 19.44
CA PRO A 201 -18.33 -4.27 18.50
C PRO A 201 -19.19 -4.31 17.22
N GLU A 202 -20.43 -3.82 17.29
CA GLU A 202 -21.34 -3.69 16.14
C GLU A 202 -20.91 -2.62 15.12
N ASP A 203 -20.23 -1.55 15.56
CA ASP A 203 -19.70 -0.51 14.68
C ASP A 203 -18.41 -0.96 13.95
N GLN A 204 -17.76 -2.03 14.42
CA GLN A 204 -16.52 -2.57 13.86
C GLN A 204 -16.76 -3.66 12.80
N PHE A 205 -17.98 -4.20 12.70
CA PHE A 205 -18.35 -5.26 11.73
C PHE A 205 -18.98 -4.74 10.43
N GLN A 206 -19.08 -3.42 10.26
CA GLN A 206 -19.34 -2.86 8.94
C GLN A 206 -18.05 -2.95 8.12
N SER A 207 -18.01 -3.96 7.25
CA SER A 207 -17.06 -4.05 6.14
C SER A 207 -16.88 -2.68 5.48
N PRO A 208 -15.71 -2.36 4.89
CA PRO A 208 -15.49 -1.08 4.24
C PRO A 208 -16.55 -0.87 3.17
N VAL A 209 -17.56 -0.06 3.51
CA VAL A 209 -18.43 0.53 2.51
C VAL A 209 -17.53 1.47 1.75
N LEU A 210 -17.24 1.08 0.52
CA LEU A 210 -16.72 1.90 -0.55
C LEU A 210 -17.52 3.22 -0.58
N GLY A 211 -17.03 4.25 0.10
CA GLY A 211 -17.50 5.61 -0.10
C GLY A 211 -16.78 6.18 -1.33
N LYS A 212 -17.43 6.75 -2.34
CA LYS A 212 -18.83 7.12 -2.59
C LYS A 212 -19.02 7.23 -4.11
N GLY A 213 -20.23 6.93 -4.60
CA GLY A 213 -20.72 7.60 -5.83
C GLY A 213 -21.40 6.72 -6.89
N SER A 214 -22.51 6.05 -6.57
CA SER A 214 -23.64 5.95 -7.52
C SER A 214 -24.90 5.50 -6.78
N LYS A 215 -26.03 6.13 -7.14
CA LYS A 215 -27.36 6.01 -6.52
C LYS A 215 -27.80 4.55 -6.32
N PRO A 216 -28.48 4.20 -5.21
CA PRO A 216 -29.21 2.94 -5.15
C PRO A 216 -30.44 3.05 -6.06
N SER A 217 -30.43 2.33 -7.18
CA SER A 217 -31.67 2.02 -7.90
C SER A 217 -32.46 1.04 -7.05
N ARG A 218 -33.57 1.51 -6.47
CA ARG A 218 -34.57 0.66 -5.79
C ARG A 218 -35.00 -0.45 -6.75
N THR A 219 -34.76 -1.70 -6.36
CA THR A 219 -35.62 -2.81 -6.79
C THR A 219 -36.12 -3.50 -5.53
N SER A 220 -37.40 -3.28 -5.24
CA SER A 220 -38.14 -3.88 -4.14
C SER A 220 -38.48 -5.33 -4.51
N CYS A 221 -38.00 -6.31 -3.74
CA CYS A 221 -38.57 -7.67 -3.79
C CYS A 221 -39.55 -7.79 -2.63
N THR A 222 -40.83 -7.62 -2.94
CA THR A 222 -41.95 -7.93 -2.04
C THR A 222 -42.13 -9.44 -2.01
N TYR A 223 -42.00 -10.06 -0.84
CA TYR A 223 -42.46 -11.43 -0.63
C TYR A 223 -43.97 -11.39 -0.38
N LEU A 224 -44.76 -12.02 -1.25
CA LEU A 224 -46.13 -12.45 -0.94
C LEU A 224 -46.03 -13.90 -0.48
N PHE A 225 -46.59 -14.18 0.70
CA PHE A 225 -46.78 -15.52 1.25
C PHE A 225 -47.79 -16.31 0.42
#